data_AF-A0A0Z8IXD8-F1
#
_entry.id   AF-A0A0Z8IXD8-F1
#
_cell.length_a   1.000
_cell.length_b   1.000
_cell.length_c   1.000
_cell.angle_alpha   90.00
_cell.angle_beta   90.00
_cell.angle_gamma   90.00
#
_symmetry.space_group_name_H-M   'P 1'
#
loop_
_entity.id
_entity.type
_entity.pdbx_description
1 polymer ?
#
loop_
_entity_poly.entity_id
_entity_poly.type
_entity_poly.pdbx_seq_one_letter_code
_entity_poly.pdbx_strand_id
1 'polypeptide(L)'
;MPIENKDIFSKNLKYYMDKKGVDRNQLCSDLDLKYTTVRDWIKGITYPRIGKIELLANYFGINKSDLIEEKSTIPSATPKTVSNDVLRLDRDLPQKLDTVRKYASR
;
A
#
# COMPACT_ATOMS: atom_id res chain seq x y z
N MET A 1 -28.13 11.83 -4.52
CA MET A 1 -27.29 12.16 -5.69
C MET A 1 -26.35 10.99 -5.93
N PRO A 2 -26.07 10.61 -7.19
CA PRO A 2 -25.02 9.64 -7.47
C PRO A 2 -23.67 10.21 -7.02
N ILE A 3 -22.85 9.38 -6.38
CA ILE A 3 -21.48 9.74 -6.02
C ILE A 3 -20.66 9.69 -7.33
N GLU A 4 -19.98 10.77 -7.69
CA GLU A 4 -19.14 10.77 -8.89
C GLU A 4 -17.80 10.06 -8.61
N ASN A 5 -17.26 9.34 -9.60
CA ASN A 5 -15.98 8.61 -9.44
C ASN A 5 -14.82 9.52 -8.99
N LYS A 6 -14.86 10.80 -9.36
CA LYS A 6 -13.89 11.81 -8.93
C LYS A 6 -13.98 12.14 -7.43
N ASP A 7 -15.16 12.04 -6.84
CA ASP A 7 -15.36 12.23 -5.40
C ASP A 7 -14.84 11.04 -4.61
N ILE A 8 -15.06 9.82 -5.13
CA ILE A 8 -14.49 8.59 -4.56
C ILE A 8 -12.97 8.69 -4.55
N PHE A 9 -12.38 9.03 -5.70
CA PHE A 9 -10.94 9.20 -5.82
C PHE A 9 -10.39 10.27 -4.89
N SER A 10 -11.02 11.43 -4.84
CA SER A 10 -10.65 12.54 -3.98
C SER A 10 -10.61 12.13 -2.49
N LYS A 11 -11.68 11.47 -2.02
CA LYS A 11 -11.79 10.98 -0.63
C LYS A 11 -10.72 9.96 -0.31
N ASN A 12 -10.51 8.98 -1.20
CA ASN A 12 -9.52 7.93 -1.00
C ASN A 12 -8.09 8.49 -1.01
N LEU A 13 -7.76 9.37 -1.96
CA LEU A 13 -6.45 10.02 -2.02
C LEU A 13 -6.17 10.78 -0.73
N LYS A 14 -7.12 11.59 -0.25
CA LYS A 14 -6.99 12.32 1.00
C LYS A 14 -6.79 11.38 2.19
N TYR A 15 -7.58 10.31 2.27
CA TYR A 15 -7.44 9.30 3.33
C TYR A 15 -6.03 8.69 3.38
N TYR A 16 -5.45 8.34 2.23
CA TYR A 16 -4.10 7.76 2.20
C TYR A 16 -2.99 8.78 2.47
N MET A 17 -3.17 10.04 2.07
CA MET A 17 -2.28 11.14 2.47
C MET A 17 -2.28 11.32 3.99
N ASP A 18 -3.45 11.41 4.61
CA ASP A 18 -3.60 11.56 6.07
C ASP A 18 -3.03 10.33 6.80
N LYS A 19 -3.33 9.11 6.33
CA LYS A 19 -2.84 7.85 6.92
C LYS A 19 -1.31 7.73 6.90
N LYS A 20 -0.66 8.26 5.87
CA LYS A 20 0.80 8.20 5.70
C LYS A 20 1.50 9.46 6.21
N GLY A 21 0.77 10.47 6.68
CA GLY A 21 1.33 11.75 7.11
C GLY A 21 1.99 12.54 5.98
N VAL A 22 1.51 12.37 4.74
CA VAL A 22 2.07 13.03 3.55
C VAL A 22 1.25 14.28 3.24
N ASP A 23 1.87 15.44 3.37
CA ASP A 23 1.28 16.70 2.92
C ASP A 23 1.28 16.81 1.39
N ARG A 24 0.41 17.67 0.85
CA ARG A 24 0.33 17.95 -0.59
C ARG A 24 1.67 18.39 -1.17
N ASN A 25 2.42 19.25 -0.48
CA ASN A 25 3.71 19.73 -0.97
C ASN A 25 4.71 18.59 -1.09
N GLN A 26 4.75 17.70 -0.09
CA GLN A 26 5.61 16.51 -0.09
C GLN A 26 5.27 15.60 -1.28
N LEU A 27 3.98 15.30 -1.47
CA LEU A 27 3.51 14.49 -2.59
C LEU A 27 3.88 15.09 -3.96
N CYS A 28 3.84 16.41 -4.09
CA CYS A 28 4.22 17.10 -5.32
C CYS A 28 5.73 16.97 -5.59
N SER A 29 6.56 17.16 -4.57
CA SER A 29 8.01 17.03 -4.67
C SER A 29 8.44 15.60 -4.97
N ASP A 30 7.85 14.61 -4.32
CA ASP A 30 8.26 13.20 -4.46
C ASP A 30 7.89 12.59 -5.80
N LEU A 31 6.79 13.05 -6.40
CA LEU A 31 6.24 12.48 -7.64
C LEU A 31 6.40 13.39 -8.86
N ASP A 32 7.13 14.50 -8.71
CA ASP A 32 7.29 15.54 -9.71
C ASP A 32 5.94 15.97 -10.32
N LEU A 33 4.98 16.30 -9.44
CA LEU A 33 3.63 16.72 -9.81
C LEU A 33 3.43 18.20 -9.57
N LYS A 34 2.70 18.85 -10.48
CA LYS A 34 2.26 20.23 -10.27
C LYS A 34 1.31 20.31 -9.08
N TYR A 35 1.57 21.27 -8.19
CA TYR A 35 0.74 21.53 -7.01
C TYR A 35 -0.74 21.72 -7.33
N THR A 36 -1.05 22.46 -8.40
CA THR A 36 -2.41 22.71 -8.86
C THR A 36 -3.14 21.43 -9.25
N THR A 37 -2.44 20.50 -9.92
CA THR A 37 -2.99 19.22 -10.34
C THR A 37 -3.37 18.35 -9.14
N VAL A 38 -2.48 18.21 -8.17
CA VAL A 38 -2.76 17.42 -6.95
C VAL A 38 -3.89 18.06 -6.15
N ARG A 39 -3.91 19.39 -6.03
CA ARG A 39 -5.01 20.12 -5.38
C ARG A 39 -6.34 19.85 -6.07
N ASP A 40 -6.39 19.85 -7.39
CA ASP A 40 -7.63 19.64 -8.15
C ASP A 40 -8.13 18.20 -8.02
N TRP A 41 -7.24 17.22 -7.92
CA TRP A 41 -7.60 15.83 -7.60
C TRP A 41 -8.16 15.68 -6.18
N ILE A 42 -7.52 16.30 -5.17
CA ILE A 42 -8.01 16.30 -3.78
C ILE A 42 -9.33 17.07 -3.63
N LYS A 43 -9.65 17.97 -4.56
CA LYS A 43 -10.95 18.66 -4.59
C LYS A 43 -12.00 17.96 -5.45
N GLY A 44 -11.65 16.87 -6.14
CA GLY A 44 -12.55 16.19 -7.08
C GLY A 44 -12.91 17.02 -8.32
N ILE A 45 -12.11 18.04 -8.66
CA ILE A 45 -12.35 18.91 -9.83
C ILE A 45 -11.97 18.16 -11.11
N THR A 46 -10.84 17.47 -11.09
CA THR A 46 -10.35 16.68 -12.23
C THR A 46 -10.08 15.25 -11.79
N TYR A 47 -10.08 14.34 -12.78
CA TYR A 47 -9.80 12.93 -12.56
C TYR A 47 -8.43 12.56 -13.16
N PRO A 48 -7.52 11.93 -12.40
CA PRO A 48 -6.21 11.53 -12.91
C PRO A 48 -6.31 10.45 -14.00
N ARG A 49 -5.36 10.47 -14.94
CA ARG A 49 -5.18 9.38 -15.91
C ARG A 49 -4.63 8.14 -15.21
N ILE A 50 -4.84 6.96 -15.81
CA ILE A 50 -4.45 5.66 -15.22
C ILE A 50 -2.98 5.60 -14.78
N GLY A 51 -2.04 6.14 -15.57
CA GLY A 51 -0.62 6.16 -15.19
C GLY A 51 -0.32 6.98 -13.93
N LYS A 52 -1.10 8.04 -13.66
CA LYS A 52 -0.96 8.82 -12.41
C LYS A 52 -1.63 8.11 -11.23
N ILE A 53 -2.69 7.35 -11.46
CA ILE A 53 -3.29 6.48 -10.44
C ILE A 53 -2.30 5.38 -10.03
N GLU A 54 -1.63 4.76 -11.00
CA GLU A 54 -0.57 3.76 -10.75
C GLU A 54 0.59 4.36 -9.96
N LEU A 55 1.05 5.55 -10.36
CA LEU A 55 2.12 6.27 -9.66
C LEU A 55 1.78 6.51 -8.17
N LEU A 56 0.55 7.00 -7.90
CA LEU A 56 0.08 7.23 -6.54
C LEU A 56 -0.08 5.93 -5.75
N ALA A 57 -0.64 4.90 -6.38
CA ALA A 57 -0.80 3.58 -5.76
C ALA A 57 0.55 3.00 -5.33
N ASN A 58 1.55 3.07 -6.21
CA ASN A 58 2.92 2.65 -5.92
C ASN A 58 3.55 3.48 -4.78
N TYR A 59 3.37 4.80 -4.81
CA TYR A 59 3.89 5.70 -3.76
C TYR A 59 3.33 5.37 -2.38
N PHE A 60 2.02 5.10 -2.27
CA PHE A 60 1.40 4.75 -1.00
C PHE A 60 1.55 3.27 -0.61
N GLY A 61 1.99 2.42 -1.54
CA GLY A 61 2.09 0.97 -1.39
C GLY A 61 0.71 0.29 -1.31
N ILE A 62 -0.22 0.68 -2.18
CA ILE A 62 -1.61 0.21 -2.24
C ILE A 62 -2.00 -0.21 -3.66
N ASN A 63 -3.18 -0.80 -3.84
CA ASN A 63 -3.68 -1.14 -5.16
C ASN A 63 -4.38 0.05 -5.82
N LYS A 64 -4.44 0.07 -7.16
CA LYS A 64 -5.21 1.08 -7.91
C LYS A 64 -6.68 1.14 -7.48
N SER A 65 -7.28 -0.02 -7.23
CA SER A 65 -8.67 -0.16 -6.75
C SER A 65 -8.90 0.59 -5.45
N ASP A 66 -7.92 0.63 -4.55
CA ASP A 66 -8.02 1.37 -3.30
C ASP A 66 -8.18 2.89 -3.50
N LEU A 67 -7.74 3.42 -4.65
CA LEU A 67 -7.94 4.81 -5.01
C LEU A 67 -9.25 5.05 -5.75
N ILE A 68 -9.73 4.11 -6.56
CA ILE A 68 -10.87 4.37 -7.47
C ILE A 68 -12.20 3.73 -7.03
N GLU A 69 -12.17 2.71 -6.18
CA GLU A 69 -13.36 2.01 -5.72
C GLU A 69 -13.90 2.63 -4.43
N GLU A 70 -15.23 2.62 -4.31
CA GLU A 70 -15.87 2.99 -3.07
C GLU A 70 -15.65 1.88 -2.05
N LYS A 71 -14.90 2.19 -0.98
CA LYS A 71 -14.87 1.33 0.19
C LYS A 71 -16.14 1.56 0.98
N SER A 72 -17.19 0.84 0.63
CA SER A 72 -18.34 0.68 1.52
C SER A 72 -17.78 0.21 2.86
N THR A 73 -18.04 0.95 3.94
CA THR A 73 -17.70 0.56 5.31
C THR A 73 -18.53 -0.65 5.73
N ILE A 74 -18.29 -1.79 5.09
CA ILE A 74 -18.62 -3.08 5.64
C ILE A 74 -17.38 -3.39 6.50
N PRO A 75 -17.52 -3.55 7.83
CA PRO A 75 -16.41 -3.95 8.69
C PRO A 75 -16.08 -5.41 8.40
N SER A 76 -15.50 -5.67 7.22
CA SER A 76 -14.98 -6.97 6.87
C SER A 76 -13.49 -6.96 7.17
N ALA A 77 -13.18 -7.49 8.35
CA ALA A 77 -11.83 -7.83 8.76
C ALA A 77 -11.19 -8.78 7.74
N THR A 78 -10.53 -8.25 6.71
CA THR A 78 -9.60 -9.03 5.90
C THR A 78 -8.39 -8.16 5.52
N PRO A 79 -7.18 -8.44 6.02
CA PRO A 79 -5.97 -7.86 5.46
C PRO A 79 -5.75 -8.47 4.07
N LYS A 80 -6.10 -7.74 3.02
CA LYS A 80 -5.68 -8.06 1.65
C LYS A 80 -4.24 -7.57 1.44
N THR A 81 -3.29 -8.29 2.02
CA THR A 81 -1.89 -8.23 1.62
C THR A 81 -1.53 -9.62 1.09
N VAL A 82 -1.78 -9.85 -0.20
CA VAL A 82 -1.02 -10.88 -0.91
C VAL A 82 0.18 -10.16 -1.50
N SER A 83 1.18 -9.92 -0.65
CA SER A 83 2.54 -9.68 -1.13
C SER A 83 3.03 -11.02 -1.68
N ASN A 84 3.30 -11.07 -2.99
CA ASN A 84 3.95 -12.21 -3.63
C ASN A 84 5.47 -12.22 -3.36
N ASP A 85 5.86 -12.01 -2.10
CA ASP A 85 7.22 -12.19 -1.61
C ASP A 85 7.16 -13.19 -0.45
N VAL A 86 6.81 -14.44 -0.79
CA VAL A 86 7.00 -15.57 0.12
C VAL A 86 8.50 -15.74 0.28
N LEU A 87 9.04 -15.12 1.35
CA LEU A 87 10.33 -15.45 1.91
C LEU A 87 10.39 -16.96 2.10
N ARG A 88 11.32 -17.59 1.38
CA ARG A 88 11.77 -18.96 1.58
C ARG A 88 11.99 -19.20 3.07
N LEU A 89 11.14 -20.02 3.69
CA LEU A 89 11.35 -20.58 5.02
C LEU A 89 10.95 -22.05 4.99
N ASP A 90 11.64 -22.79 4.11
CA ASP A 90 11.71 -24.24 4.21
C ASP A 90 13.01 -24.61 4.94
N ARG A 91 12.82 -25.24 6.12
CA ARG A 91 13.68 -26.27 6.71
C ARG A 91 15.01 -25.75 7.33
N ASP A 92 15.28 -25.84 8.64
CA ASP A 92 15.18 -26.99 9.54
C ASP A 92 15.42 -26.51 11.00
N LEU A 93 14.54 -26.82 11.96
CA LEU A 93 14.75 -26.60 13.40
C LEU A 93 15.09 -27.97 14.05
N PRO A 94 16.08 -28.06 14.95
CA PRO A 94 16.94 -29.23 15.10
C PRO A 94 16.28 -30.38 15.86
N GLN A 95 16.54 -31.62 15.41
CA GLN A 95 16.28 -32.81 16.23
C GLN A 95 17.30 -32.87 17.37
N LYS A 96 16.76 -32.85 18.60
CA LYS A 96 17.50 -33.10 19.84
C LYS A 96 18.07 -34.52 19.87
N LEU A 97 19.35 -34.58 20.25
CA LEU A 97 19.92 -35.46 21.29
C LEU A 97 19.88 -36.98 21.06
N ASP A 98 20.98 -37.51 20.53
CA ASP A 98 21.45 -38.87 20.84
C ASP A 98 22.97 -38.87 21.15
N THR A 99 23.26 -38.82 22.45
CA THR A 99 24.12 -39.79 23.17
C THR A 99 25.46 -40.25 22.53
N VAL A 100 26.55 -39.72 23.11
CA VAL A 100 27.80 -40.44 23.49
C VAL A 100 28.67 -41.03 22.38
N ARG A 101 29.77 -40.33 22.06
CA ARG A 101 31.19 -40.81 22.08
C ARG A 101 32.11 -39.91 21.25
N LYS A 102 32.96 -39.14 21.93
CA LYS A 102 34.43 -39.15 21.76
C LYS A 102 35.04 -38.03 22.59
N TYR A 103 35.22 -38.30 23.87
CA TYR A 103 36.43 -37.81 24.51
C TYR A 103 37.59 -38.69 24.03
N ALA A 104 38.62 -38.01 23.56
CA ALA A 104 40.02 -38.25 23.88
C ALA A 104 40.71 -39.57 23.43
N SER A 105 41.92 -39.34 22.92
CA SER A 105 43.11 -40.20 23.01
C SER A 105 43.35 -41.22 21.90
N ARG A 106 44.12 -40.78 20.89
CA ARG A 106 45.39 -41.44 20.55
C ARG A 106 46.40 -40.40 20.07
#